data_AF-A0AAV7Q313-F1
#
_entry.id   AF-A0AAV7Q313-F1
#
_cell.length_a   1.000
_cell.length_b   1.000
_cell.length_c   1.000
_cell.angle_alpha   90.00
_cell.angle_beta   90.00
_cell.angle_gamma   90.00
#
_symmetry.space_group_name_H-M   'P 1'
#
loop_
_entity.id
_entity.type
_entity.pdbx_description
1 polymer ?
#
loop_
_entity_poly.entity_id
_entity_poly.type
_entity_poly.pdbx_seq_one_letter_code
_entity_poly.pdbx_strand_id
1 'polypeptide(L)'
;MTQYPESLTPGEARYLMTQYPESLTPGEARYPMTQYPESLTLWEAGYLMTQYPESLTLWEAGYPKTQYPESLTPGEARYLMTQYPESLTPGEARYPMTQYPESLTPGEARYLMTQYPESLTPGEARYPMTQYPESLTLWEAEYLMTQYPESLTQGEARYPMTQHPESLTLWEAGYLMTQYPESLTPGEARYLMTQYPESLTPRRHGTR
;
A
#
# COMPACT_ATOMS: atom_id res chain seq x y z
N MET A 1 10.48 -35.21 17.63
CA MET A 1 9.42 -34.25 17.96
C MET A 1 10.06 -33.12 18.73
N THR A 2 10.49 -32.07 18.04
CA THR A 2 10.73 -30.78 18.67
C THR A 2 9.35 -30.24 19.03
N GLN A 3 9.00 -30.19 20.31
CA GLN A 3 7.81 -29.46 20.75
C GLN A 3 8.11 -27.98 20.56
N TYR A 4 7.40 -27.36 19.61
CA TYR A 4 7.31 -25.91 19.55
C TYR A 4 6.24 -25.45 20.56
N PRO A 5 6.43 -24.31 21.23
CA PRO A 5 5.42 -23.80 22.15
C PRO A 5 4.17 -23.38 21.36
N GLU A 6 3.00 -23.93 21.73
CA GLU A 6 1.69 -23.63 21.12
C GLU A 6 1.33 -22.14 21.24
N SER A 7 1.75 -21.46 22.32
CA SER A 7 1.52 -20.03 22.50
C SER A 7 2.61 -19.38 23.34
N LEU A 8 3.06 -18.20 22.92
CA LEU A 8 4.05 -17.39 23.62
C LEU A 8 3.49 -15.97 23.85
N THR A 9 3.46 -15.56 25.11
CA THR A 9 3.02 -14.22 25.57
C THR A 9 4.13 -13.48 26.34
N PRO A 10 5.30 -13.17 25.73
CA PRO A 10 6.31 -12.37 26.41
C PRO A 10 5.75 -10.99 26.77
N GLY A 11 6.04 -10.48 27.96
CA GLY A 11 5.67 -9.11 28.35
C GLY A 11 6.48 -8.08 27.57
N GLU A 12 7.52 -7.55 28.22
CA GLU A 12 8.49 -6.65 27.58
C GLU A 12 9.76 -7.41 27.21
N ALA A 13 10.23 -7.23 25.98
CA ALA A 13 11.48 -7.80 25.52
C ALA A 13 12.31 -6.76 24.76
N ARG A 14 13.58 -6.59 25.13
CA ARG A 14 14.48 -5.81 24.28
C ARG A 14 14.77 -6.54 22.97
N TYR A 15 15.01 -7.84 23.05
CA TYR A 15 15.28 -8.72 21.92
C TYR A 15 14.36 -9.93 22.06
N LEU A 16 13.68 -10.30 20.99
CA LEU A 16 12.83 -11.47 20.94
C LEU A 16 13.12 -12.19 19.63
N MET A 17 13.59 -13.44 19.72
CA MET A 17 13.85 -14.28 18.56
C MET A 17 13.00 -15.54 18.68
N THR A 18 12.16 -15.78 17.69
CA THR A 18 11.25 -16.94 17.67
C THR A 18 11.24 -17.58 16.28
N GLN A 19 11.08 -18.90 16.26
CA GLN A 19 10.96 -19.69 15.04
C GLN A 19 9.82 -20.69 15.23
N TYR A 20 8.93 -20.77 14.23
CA TYR A 20 7.77 -21.67 14.22
C TYR A 20 6.83 -21.55 15.45
N PRO A 21 6.47 -20.35 15.94
CA PRO A 21 5.39 -20.27 16.93
C PRO A 21 4.04 -20.45 16.23
N GLU A 22 3.16 -21.27 16.78
CA GLU A 22 1.75 -21.28 16.34
C GLU A 22 1.13 -19.89 16.65
N SER A 23 1.28 -19.42 17.90
CA SER A 23 0.83 -18.08 18.29
C SER A 23 1.89 -17.32 19.10
N LEU A 24 2.13 -16.06 18.73
CA LEU A 24 3.02 -15.15 19.43
C LEU A 24 2.34 -13.80 19.66
N THR A 25 2.18 -13.44 20.93
CA THR A 25 1.51 -12.20 21.39
C THR A 25 2.38 -11.42 22.39
N PRO A 26 3.51 -10.85 21.95
CA PRO A 26 4.35 -10.01 22.80
C PRO A 26 3.65 -8.68 23.12
N GLY A 27 3.84 -8.17 24.33
CA GLY A 27 3.43 -6.81 24.69
C GLY A 27 4.27 -5.78 23.93
N GLU A 28 5.46 -5.49 24.44
CA GLU A 28 6.39 -4.55 23.81
C GLU A 28 7.69 -5.24 23.44
N ALA A 29 8.13 -5.07 22.20
CA ALA A 29 9.41 -5.62 21.76
C ALA A 29 10.25 -4.59 20.97
N ARG A 30 11.46 -4.28 21.44
CA ARG A 30 12.29 -3.29 20.72
C ARG A 30 12.86 -3.83 19.41
N TYR A 31 13.27 -5.10 19.41
CA TYR A 31 13.87 -5.79 18.26
C TYR A 31 13.32 -7.23 18.11
N PRO A 32 12.03 -7.42 17.81
CA PRO A 32 11.46 -8.74 17.51
C PRO A 32 11.90 -9.23 16.13
N MET A 33 12.32 -10.49 16.07
CA MET A 33 12.63 -11.24 14.86
C MET A 33 11.89 -12.58 14.92
N THR A 34 10.99 -12.82 13.97
CA THR A 34 10.15 -14.02 13.96
C THR A 34 10.15 -14.66 12.56
N GLN A 35 10.23 -15.98 12.51
CA GLN A 35 10.13 -16.75 11.27
C GLN A 35 9.03 -17.81 11.38
N TYR A 36 8.20 -17.90 10.35
CA TYR A 36 7.10 -18.86 10.22
C TYR A 36 6.10 -18.85 11.40
N PRO A 37 5.58 -17.69 11.86
CA PRO A 37 4.47 -17.70 12.80
C PRO A 37 3.16 -18.02 12.06
N GLU A 38 2.28 -18.86 12.61
CA GLU A 38 0.90 -18.90 12.09
C GLU A 38 0.19 -17.58 12.45
N SER A 39 0.31 -17.14 13.71
CA SER A 39 -0.24 -15.87 14.16
C SER A 39 0.75 -15.04 14.97
N LEU A 40 0.92 -13.77 14.59
CA LEU A 40 1.72 -12.79 15.29
C LEU A 40 0.90 -11.52 15.57
N THR A 41 0.69 -11.19 16.84
CA THR A 41 0.06 -9.93 17.25
C THR A 41 1.01 -9.16 18.16
N LEU A 42 1.36 -7.92 17.82
CA LEU A 42 2.16 -7.05 18.68
C LEU A 42 1.41 -5.75 18.98
N TRP A 43 1.59 -5.28 20.20
CA TRP A 43 1.17 -3.92 20.56
C TRP A 43 2.19 -2.90 20.02
N GLU A 44 3.45 -3.04 20.42
CA GLU A 44 4.50 -2.08 20.05
C GLU A 44 5.80 -2.76 19.61
N ALA A 45 6.36 -2.28 18.50
CA ALA A 45 7.68 -2.69 18.06
C ALA A 45 8.59 -1.55 17.60
N GLY A 46 9.85 -1.55 18.06
CA GLY A 46 10.84 -0.60 17.55
C GLY A 46 11.23 -0.94 16.11
N TYR A 47 11.84 -2.11 15.93
CA TYR A 47 12.30 -2.66 14.66
C TYR A 47 11.83 -4.12 14.56
N LEU A 48 10.78 -4.35 13.79
CA LEU A 48 10.21 -5.67 13.59
C LEU A 48 10.72 -6.27 12.29
N MET A 49 11.11 -7.53 12.35
CA MET A 49 11.48 -8.33 11.18
C MET A 49 10.72 -9.66 11.22
N THR A 50 9.83 -9.87 10.25
CA THR A 50 9.05 -11.12 10.17
C THR A 50 9.13 -11.74 8.78
N GLN A 51 9.23 -13.06 8.72
CA GLN A 51 9.21 -13.82 7.47
C GLN A 51 8.15 -14.91 7.53
N TYR A 52 7.37 -15.05 6.45
CA TYR A 52 6.34 -16.07 6.28
C TYR A 52 5.29 -16.14 7.41
N PRO A 53 4.70 -15.01 7.88
CA PRO A 53 3.55 -15.11 8.76
C PRO A 53 2.30 -15.49 7.96
N GLU A 54 1.45 -16.39 8.45
CA GLU A 54 0.10 -16.52 7.88
C GLU A 54 -0.69 -15.24 8.23
N SER A 55 -0.66 -14.83 9.50
CA SER A 55 -1.30 -13.58 9.96
C SER A 55 -0.39 -12.73 10.84
N LEU A 56 -0.29 -11.44 10.51
CA LEU A 56 0.40 -10.44 11.34
C LEU A 56 -0.49 -9.22 11.58
N THR A 57 -0.74 -8.91 12.85
CA THR A 57 -1.35 -7.66 13.27
C THR A 57 -0.39 -6.89 14.19
N LEU A 58 -0.26 -5.59 13.98
CA LEU A 58 0.69 -4.74 14.69
C LEU A 58 0.06 -3.39 14.95
N TRP A 59 0.01 -2.94 16.21
CA TRP A 59 -0.62 -1.65 16.53
C TRP A 59 0.28 -0.48 16.20
N GLU A 60 1.50 -0.47 16.74
CA GLU A 60 2.46 0.60 16.48
C GLU A 60 3.85 0.04 16.20
N ALA A 61 4.51 0.55 15.15
CA ALA A 61 5.94 0.29 14.99
C ALA A 61 6.75 1.40 14.32
N GLY A 62 8.01 1.49 14.73
CA GLY A 62 8.97 2.37 14.07
C GLY A 62 9.29 1.88 12.66
N TYR A 63 9.81 0.65 12.56
CA TYR A 63 10.39 0.11 11.33
C TYR A 63 10.02 -1.37 11.11
N PRO A 64 8.73 -1.69 10.85
CA PRO A 64 8.34 -3.05 10.49
C PRO A 64 8.81 -3.42 9.08
N LYS A 65 9.43 -4.59 8.96
CA LYS A 65 9.75 -5.25 7.69
C LYS A 65 9.21 -6.67 7.68
N THR A 66 8.35 -6.95 6.71
CA THR A 66 7.70 -8.26 6.57
C THR A 66 7.89 -8.80 5.16
N GLN A 67 8.15 -10.11 5.04
CA GLN A 67 8.27 -10.80 3.76
C GLN A 67 7.30 -11.99 3.72
N TYR A 68 6.59 -12.13 2.60
CA TYR A 68 5.65 -13.22 2.34
C TYR A 68 4.54 -13.41 3.40
N PRO A 69 3.83 -12.35 3.85
CA PRO A 69 2.65 -12.55 4.68
C PRO A 69 1.45 -13.00 3.83
N GLU A 70 0.63 -13.93 4.30
CA GLU A 70 -0.70 -14.10 3.70
C GLU A 70 -1.58 -12.88 4.05
N SER A 71 -1.58 -12.48 5.33
CA SER A 71 -2.31 -11.29 5.79
C SER A 71 -1.47 -10.40 6.73
N LEU A 72 -1.43 -9.10 6.43
CA LEU A 72 -0.73 -8.11 7.23
C LEU A 72 -1.57 -6.84 7.47
N THR A 73 -1.81 -6.52 8.74
CA THR A 73 -2.63 -5.37 9.18
C THR A 73 -1.89 -4.52 10.23
N PRO A 74 -0.98 -3.62 9.82
CA PRO A 74 -0.32 -2.69 10.73
C PRO A 74 -1.17 -1.43 10.94
N GLY A 75 -1.31 -0.98 12.18
CA GLY A 75 -2.04 0.23 12.57
C GLY A 75 -1.24 1.48 12.22
N GLU A 76 -0.22 1.80 13.00
CA GLU A 76 0.66 2.95 12.81
C GLU A 76 2.10 2.53 12.52
N ALA A 77 2.70 3.08 11.45
CA ALA A 77 4.09 2.84 11.13
C ALA A 77 4.84 4.09 10.67
N ARG A 78 6.08 4.28 11.16
CA ARG A 78 6.94 5.31 10.58
C ARG A 78 7.48 4.89 9.22
N TYR A 79 8.04 3.69 9.11
CA TYR A 79 8.57 3.13 7.87
C TYR A 79 8.13 1.67 7.72
N LEU A 80 7.16 1.43 6.85
CA LEU A 80 6.63 0.08 6.60
C LEU A 80 7.24 -0.46 5.31
N MET A 81 7.91 -1.62 5.39
CA MET A 81 8.44 -2.33 4.22
C MET A 81 7.82 -3.71 4.10
N THR A 82 7.11 -3.98 3.02
CA THR A 82 6.48 -5.28 2.78
C THR A 82 6.82 -5.81 1.39
N GLN A 83 7.09 -7.11 1.29
CA GLN A 83 7.33 -7.79 0.02
C GLN A 83 6.44 -9.03 -0.08
N TYR A 84 5.80 -9.20 -1.24
CA TYR A 84 4.94 -10.34 -1.57
C TYR A 84 3.80 -10.63 -0.57
N PRO A 85 3.00 -9.64 -0.13
CA PRO A 85 1.80 -9.93 0.63
C PRO A 85 0.67 -10.43 -0.28
N GLU A 86 -0.11 -11.44 0.15
CA GLU A 86 -1.40 -11.69 -0.50
C GLU A 86 -2.37 -10.54 -0.17
N SER A 87 -2.47 -10.18 1.12
CA SER A 87 -3.29 -9.04 1.57
C SER A 87 -2.54 -8.11 2.53
N LEU A 88 -2.57 -6.81 2.25
CA LEU A 88 -1.98 -5.77 3.09
C LEU A 88 -2.93 -4.58 3.29
N THR A 89 -3.31 -4.34 4.55
CA THR A 89 -4.23 -3.24 4.94
C THR A 89 -3.61 -2.37 6.05
N PRO A 90 -2.68 -1.46 5.72
CA PRO A 90 -2.06 -0.58 6.71
C PRO A 90 -2.98 0.60 7.02
N GLY A 91 -3.06 0.98 8.30
CA GLY A 91 -3.81 2.15 8.77
C GLY A 91 -3.14 3.46 8.38
N GLU A 92 -2.24 3.97 9.24
CA GLU A 92 -1.45 5.17 9.01
C GLU A 92 0.03 4.84 8.85
N ALA A 93 0.64 5.30 7.75
CA ALA A 93 2.08 5.13 7.57
C ALA A 93 2.75 6.36 6.95
N ARG A 94 3.87 6.81 7.52
CA ARG A 94 4.59 7.96 6.92
C ARG A 94 5.28 7.59 5.61
N TYR A 95 5.91 6.42 5.57
CA TYR A 95 6.70 5.96 4.41
C TYR A 95 6.46 4.46 4.12
N PRO A 96 5.26 4.06 3.69
CA PRO A 96 5.01 2.68 3.24
C PRO A 96 5.65 2.40 1.87
N MET A 97 6.35 1.27 1.79
CA MET A 97 6.95 0.72 0.58
C MET A 97 6.52 -0.74 0.43
N THR A 98 5.80 -1.05 -0.65
CA THR A 98 5.29 -2.40 -0.92
C THR A 98 5.70 -2.87 -2.31
N GLN A 99 6.12 -4.13 -2.43
CA GLN A 99 6.42 -4.77 -3.71
C GLN A 99 5.61 -6.04 -3.87
N TYR A 100 5.02 -6.23 -5.05
CA TYR A 100 4.24 -7.41 -5.45
C TYR A 100 3.09 -7.79 -4.51
N PRO A 101 2.19 -6.87 -4.09
CA PRO A 101 0.98 -7.26 -3.39
C PRO A 101 -0.07 -7.82 -4.36
N GLU A 102 -0.78 -8.88 -3.99
CA GLU A 102 -2.03 -9.21 -4.71
C GLU A 102 -3.09 -8.14 -4.38
N SER A 103 -3.26 -7.80 -3.10
CA SER A 103 -4.16 -6.72 -2.65
C SER A 103 -3.51 -5.78 -1.64
N LEU A 104 -3.59 -4.48 -1.91
CA LEU A 104 -3.11 -3.42 -1.03
C LEU A 104 -4.17 -2.31 -0.84
N THR A 105 -4.63 -2.13 0.40
CA THR A 105 -5.63 -1.11 0.79
C THR A 105 -5.12 -0.23 1.94
N PRO A 106 -4.23 0.74 1.68
CA PRO A 106 -3.69 1.63 2.70
C PRO A 106 -4.69 2.75 3.05
N GLY A 107 -4.81 3.07 4.34
CA GLY A 107 -5.64 4.16 4.85
C GLY A 107 -5.05 5.53 4.53
N GLU A 108 -4.10 5.98 5.35
CA GLU A 108 -3.41 7.27 5.19
C GLU A 108 -1.90 7.08 5.01
N ALA A 109 -1.35 7.77 4.00
CA ALA A 109 0.09 7.78 3.77
C ALA A 109 0.65 9.16 3.42
N ARG A 110 1.83 9.48 3.94
CA ARG A 110 2.55 10.66 3.46
C ARG A 110 3.26 10.38 2.14
N TYR A 111 4.07 9.32 2.07
CA TYR A 111 4.79 8.90 0.88
C TYR A 111 4.55 7.41 0.62
N LEU A 112 3.58 7.11 -0.24
CA LEU A 112 3.25 5.74 -0.60
C LEU A 112 4.02 5.34 -1.85
N MET A 113 4.77 4.25 -1.78
CA MET A 113 5.44 3.69 -2.95
C MET A 113 5.06 2.23 -3.13
N THR A 114 4.56 1.89 -4.32
CA THR A 114 4.10 0.55 -4.65
C THR A 114 4.59 0.12 -6.03
N GLN A 115 5.04 -1.12 -6.15
CA GLN A 115 5.45 -1.71 -7.42
C GLN A 115 4.73 -3.04 -7.63
N TYR A 116 4.20 -3.23 -8.86
CA TYR A 116 3.54 -4.45 -9.30
C TYR A 116 2.36 -4.92 -8.41
N PRO A 117 1.41 -4.06 -8.02
CA PRO A 117 0.18 -4.52 -7.38
C PRO A 117 -0.79 -5.11 -8.41
N GLU A 118 -1.44 -6.23 -8.10
CA GLU A 118 -2.62 -6.65 -8.87
C GLU A 118 -3.78 -5.67 -8.57
N SER A 119 -4.04 -5.40 -7.29
CA SER A 119 -5.03 -4.41 -6.84
C SER A 119 -4.48 -3.44 -5.81
N LEU A 120 -4.63 -2.14 -6.08
CA LEU A 120 -4.25 -1.06 -5.17
C LEU A 120 -5.42 -0.08 -4.97
N THR A 121 -5.89 0.04 -3.72
CA THR A 121 -6.98 0.96 -3.35
C THR A 121 -6.61 1.86 -2.16
N PRO A 122 -5.80 2.92 -2.35
CA PRO A 122 -5.44 3.83 -1.28
C PRO A 122 -6.59 4.78 -0.95
N GLY A 123 -6.77 5.07 0.33
CA GLY A 123 -7.62 6.16 0.82
C GLY A 123 -6.97 7.51 0.51
N GLU A 124 -6.20 8.05 1.45
CA GLU A 124 -5.54 9.34 1.31
C GLU A 124 -4.03 9.18 1.24
N ALA A 125 -3.41 9.73 0.19
CA ALA A 125 -1.95 9.74 0.08
C ALA A 125 -1.45 11.08 -0.43
N ARG A 126 -0.53 11.74 0.29
CA ARG A 126 0.00 13.04 -0.20
C ARG A 126 0.86 12.88 -1.45
N TYR A 127 1.76 11.91 -1.45
CA TYR A 127 2.72 11.66 -2.53
C TYR A 127 2.75 10.18 -2.96
N PRO A 128 1.67 9.62 -3.52
CA PRO A 128 1.67 8.26 -4.05
C PRO A 128 2.50 8.14 -5.34
N MET A 129 3.31 7.09 -5.40
CA MET A 129 4.06 6.66 -6.57
C MET A 129 3.83 5.18 -6.83
N THR A 130 3.20 4.85 -7.96
CA THR A 130 2.86 3.48 -8.33
C THR A 130 3.43 3.12 -9.69
N GLN A 131 4.00 1.93 -9.82
CA GLN A 131 4.50 1.38 -11.09
C GLN A 131 3.86 0.03 -11.37
N TYR A 132 3.41 -0.17 -12.61
CA TYR A 132 2.82 -1.41 -13.12
C TYR A 132 1.64 -1.97 -12.30
N PRO A 133 0.62 -1.16 -11.93
CA PRO A 133 -0.59 -1.73 -11.35
C PRO A 133 -1.48 -2.35 -12.43
N GLU A 134 -2.06 -3.53 -12.18
CA GLU A 134 -3.18 -4.00 -13.01
C GLU A 134 -4.40 -3.10 -12.73
N SER A 135 -4.72 -2.87 -11.46
CA SER A 135 -5.79 -1.96 -11.05
C SER A 135 -5.36 -0.99 -9.95
N LEU A 136 -5.58 0.31 -10.19
CA LEU A 136 -5.41 1.37 -9.19
C LEU A 136 -6.70 2.19 -9.07
N THR A 137 -7.30 2.18 -7.88
CA THR A 137 -8.39 3.10 -7.50
C THR A 137 -7.93 4.01 -6.37
N LEU A 138 -7.72 5.29 -6.66
CA LEU A 138 -7.24 6.26 -5.68
C LEU A 138 -8.32 7.28 -5.35
N TRP A 139 -8.57 7.54 -4.06
CA TRP A 139 -9.54 8.54 -3.63
C TRP A 139 -8.97 9.96 -3.67
N GLU A 140 -7.90 10.24 -2.91
CA GLU A 140 -7.33 11.59 -2.82
C GLU A 140 -5.79 11.59 -2.84
N ALA A 141 -5.21 12.54 -3.59
CA ALA A 141 -3.79 12.85 -3.49
C ALA A 141 -3.41 14.32 -3.76
N GLU A 142 -2.29 14.78 -3.19
CA GLU A 142 -1.70 16.06 -3.59
C GLU A 142 -0.94 15.91 -4.91
N TYR A 143 -0.02 14.95 -4.98
CA TYR A 143 0.84 14.68 -6.14
C TYR A 143 0.84 13.19 -6.45
N LEU A 144 0.20 12.80 -7.55
CA LEU A 144 0.15 11.41 -7.99
C LEU A 144 1.13 11.19 -9.14
N MET A 145 1.93 10.13 -9.05
CA MET A 145 2.73 9.63 -10.15
C MET A 145 2.42 8.15 -10.40
N THR A 146 1.93 7.84 -11.60
CA THR A 146 1.61 6.46 -12.00
C THR A 146 2.26 6.13 -13.35
N GLN A 147 2.89 4.96 -13.46
CA GLN A 147 3.48 4.48 -14.70
C GLN A 147 2.93 3.10 -15.06
N TYR A 148 2.53 2.93 -16.32
CA TYR A 148 2.03 1.69 -16.90
C TYR A 148 0.86 1.03 -16.14
N PRO A 149 -0.21 1.76 -15.78
CA PRO A 149 -1.41 1.12 -15.26
C PRO A 149 -2.21 0.47 -16.39
N GLU A 150 -2.71 -0.75 -16.20
CA GLU A 150 -3.78 -1.27 -17.09
C GLU A 150 -5.06 -0.47 -16.84
N SER A 151 -5.46 -0.31 -15.57
CA SER A 151 -6.60 0.52 -15.18
C SER A 151 -6.27 1.49 -14.06
N LEU A 152 -6.55 2.77 -14.28
CA LEU A 152 -6.49 3.82 -13.27
C LEU A 152 -7.83 4.55 -13.15
N THR A 153 -8.46 4.44 -11.98
CA THR A 153 -9.57 5.28 -11.56
C THR A 153 -9.11 6.21 -10.45
N GLN A 154 -9.24 7.51 -10.67
CA GLN A 154 -8.79 8.52 -9.73
C GLN A 154 -9.94 9.47 -9.36
N GLY A 155 -10.14 9.67 -8.06
CA GLY A 155 -11.00 10.72 -7.51
C GLY A 155 -10.38 12.10 -7.70
N GLU A 156 -9.89 12.67 -6.60
CA GLU A 156 -9.33 14.02 -6.56
C GLU A 156 -7.80 13.99 -6.52
N ALA A 157 -7.13 14.74 -7.40
CA ALA A 157 -5.74 15.12 -7.10
C ALA A 157 -5.32 16.49 -7.63
N ARG A 158 -4.44 17.17 -6.91
CA ARG A 158 -3.96 18.49 -7.37
C ARG A 158 -3.07 18.40 -8.60
N TYR A 159 -2.14 17.45 -8.62
CA TYR A 159 -1.14 17.30 -9.69
C TYR A 159 -0.94 15.83 -10.11
N PRO A 160 -1.92 15.20 -10.77
CA PRO A 160 -1.74 13.85 -11.30
C PRO A 160 -0.87 13.82 -12.56
N MET A 161 0.10 12.91 -12.58
CA MET A 161 0.91 12.59 -13.74
C MET A 161 0.89 11.08 -14.01
N THR A 162 0.42 10.71 -15.21
CA THR A 162 0.28 9.32 -15.63
C THR A 162 1.00 9.07 -16.94
N GLN A 163 1.72 7.95 -17.05
CA GLN A 163 2.42 7.53 -18.27
C GLN A 163 1.91 6.15 -18.71
N HIS A 164 1.61 6.00 -19.99
CA HIS A 164 1.18 4.74 -20.61
C HIS A 164 0.00 4.02 -19.91
N PRO A 165 -1.12 4.70 -19.59
CA PRO A 165 -2.30 3.97 -19.13
C PRO A 165 -3.02 3.29 -20.30
N GLU A 166 -3.47 2.05 -20.14
CA GLU A 166 -4.46 1.49 -21.07
C GLU A 166 -5.81 2.20 -20.85
N SER A 167 -6.23 2.34 -19.60
CA SER A 167 -7.43 3.09 -19.23
C SER A 167 -7.20 4.06 -18.08
N LEU A 168 -7.57 5.33 -18.28
CA LEU A 168 -7.57 6.37 -17.26
C LEU A 168 -8.94 7.04 -17.14
N THR A 169 -9.57 6.91 -15.97
CA THR A 169 -10.74 7.69 -15.57
C THR A 169 -10.40 8.61 -14.40
N LEU A 170 -10.71 9.89 -14.55
CA LEU A 170 -10.43 10.92 -13.54
C LEU A 170 -11.72 11.66 -13.18
N TRP A 171 -11.92 11.98 -11.90
CA TRP A 171 -13.00 12.86 -11.46
C TRP A 171 -12.59 14.34 -11.43
N GLU A 172 -11.58 14.72 -10.63
CA GLU A 172 -11.14 16.11 -10.51
C GLU A 172 -9.62 16.23 -10.44
N ALA A 173 -9.07 17.20 -11.18
CA ALA A 173 -7.69 17.61 -11.06
C ALA A 173 -7.44 19.12 -11.09
N GLY A 174 -6.39 19.55 -10.38
CA GLY A 174 -5.81 20.87 -10.61
C GLY A 174 -5.10 20.92 -11.97
N TYR A 175 -4.07 20.09 -12.12
CA TYR A 175 -3.21 20.03 -13.29
C TYR A 175 -2.99 18.58 -13.72
N LEU A 176 -3.73 18.13 -14.74
CA LEU A 176 -3.59 16.79 -15.29
C LEU A 176 -2.51 16.73 -16.36
N MET A 177 -1.54 15.84 -16.19
CA MET A 177 -0.56 15.47 -17.21
C MET A 177 -0.68 13.98 -17.55
N THR A 178 -0.90 13.65 -18.82
CA THR A 178 -0.97 12.26 -19.28
C THR A 178 -0.19 12.08 -20.59
N GLN A 179 0.62 11.04 -20.69
CA GLN A 179 1.30 10.68 -21.95
C GLN A 179 0.96 9.25 -22.36
N TYR A 180 0.71 9.08 -23.66
CA TYR A 180 0.41 7.80 -24.31
C TYR A 180 -0.77 7.00 -23.69
N PRO A 181 -1.94 7.61 -23.42
CA PRO A 181 -3.11 6.85 -23.01
C PRO A 181 -3.74 6.12 -24.21
N GLU A 182 -4.13 4.86 -24.05
CA GLU A 182 -5.04 4.21 -25.02
C GLU A 182 -6.45 4.79 -24.86
N SER A 183 -6.93 4.90 -23.61
CA SER A 183 -8.21 5.52 -23.27
C SER A 183 -8.09 6.52 -22.12
N LEU A 184 -8.61 7.73 -22.35
CA LEU A 184 -8.70 8.79 -21.34
C LEU A 184 -10.12 9.34 -21.24
N THR A 185 -10.70 9.25 -20.04
CA THR A 185 -11.97 9.86 -19.65
C THR A 185 -11.75 10.87 -18.51
N PRO A 186 -11.41 12.13 -18.83
CA PRO A 186 -11.19 13.15 -17.82
C PRO A 186 -12.52 13.77 -17.37
N GLY A 187 -12.63 14.03 -16.07
CA GLY A 187 -13.65 14.87 -15.47
C GLY A 187 -13.24 16.34 -15.47
N GLU A 188 -13.33 17.00 -14.32
CA GLU A 188 -12.97 18.41 -14.18
C GLU A 188 -11.45 18.58 -14.06
N ALA A 189 -10.87 19.46 -14.88
CA ALA A 189 -9.46 19.82 -14.77
C ALA A 189 -9.29 21.32 -15.00
N ARG A 190 -8.57 22.03 -14.12
CA ARG A 190 -8.24 23.45 -14.39
C ARG A 190 -7.24 23.56 -15.54
N TYR A 191 -6.31 22.63 -15.61
CA TYR A 191 -5.35 22.49 -16.70
C TYR A 191 -5.23 21.03 -17.10
N LEU A 192 -5.30 20.77 -18.40
CA LEU A 192 -5.19 19.44 -18.98
C LEU A 192 -4.13 19.45 -20.07
N MET A 193 -3.14 18.56 -19.93
CA MET A 193 -2.12 18.30 -20.94
C MET A 193 -2.07 16.80 -21.22
N THR A 194 -2.47 16.42 -22.42
CA THR A 194 -2.42 15.03 -22.90
C THR A 194 -1.58 14.95 -24.15
N GLN A 195 -0.64 14.00 -24.20
CA GLN A 195 0.20 13.75 -25.37
C GLN A 195 -0.07 12.34 -25.93
N TYR A 196 -0.23 12.26 -27.25
CA TYR A 196 -0.41 11.02 -28.01
C TYR A 196 -1.55 10.10 -27.51
N PRO A 197 -2.79 10.59 -27.28
CA PRO A 197 -3.90 9.71 -26.95
C PRO A 197 -4.35 8.91 -28.18
N GLU A 198 -4.66 7.63 -28.01
CA GLU A 198 -5.41 6.88 -29.03
C GLU A 198 -6.89 7.27 -28.99
N SER A 199 -7.47 7.40 -27.80
CA SER A 199 -8.83 7.88 -27.61
C SER A 199 -8.98 8.84 -26.43
N LEU A 200 -9.83 9.86 -26.59
CA LEU A 200 -10.16 10.86 -25.58
C LEU A 200 -11.67 11.08 -25.55
N THR A 201 -12.30 10.77 -24.41
CA THR A 201 -13.75 10.93 -24.21
C THR A 201 -14.03 11.91 -23.07
N PRO A 202 -14.26 13.20 -23.35
CA PRO A 202 -14.62 14.16 -22.31
C PRO A 202 -15.95 13.80 -21.66
N ARG A 203 -16.05 13.91 -20.33
CA ARG A 203 -17.35 13.80 -19.66
C ARG A 203 -18.24 14.97 -20.05
N ARG A 204 -19.45 14.68 -20.56
CA ARG A 204 -20.45 15.72 -20.84
C ARG A 204 -21.00 16.24 -19.52
N HIS A 205 -20.71 17.49 -19.18
CA HIS A 205 -21.47 18.20 -18.15
C HIS A 205 -22.92 18.29 -18.63
N GLY A 206 -23.83 17.60 -17.94
CA GLY A 206 -25.26 17.82 -18.12
C GLY A 206 -25.56 19.26 -17.71
N THR A 207 -25.85 20.13 -18.67
CA THR A 207 -26.44 21.43 -18.38
C THR A 207 -27.75 21.18 -17.67
N ARG A 208 -27.83 21.56 -16.39
CA ARG A 208 -29.08 21.67 -15.65
C ARG A 208 -29.50 23.13 -15.62
#